data_AF-A0A6C2UJ08-F1
#
_entry.id   AF-A0A6C2UJ08-F1
#
_cell.length_a   1.000
_cell.length_b   1.000
_cell.length_c   1.000
_cell.angle_alpha   90.00
_cell.angle_beta   90.00
_cell.angle_gamma   90.00
#
_symmetry.space_group_name_H-M   'P 1'
#
loop_
_entity.id
_entity.type
_entity.pdbx_description
1 polymer ?
#
loop_
_entity_poly.entity_id
_entity_poly.type
_entity_poly.pdbx_seq_one_letter_code
_entity_poly.pdbx_strand_id
1 'polypeptide(L)'
;MMKIHKQYVAAAMACGFLTLGAVAAESGKPSTFCRFVPERVDDFAWENDKIAFRAYGPAMRKGKEDSGIDCWLKRVDYPIINKWYGGMKKKTYHKDWGEGYDPYHVGGSAGCGGTGIWLDGKREPLEAYAKQEVIECSPAKSVFKLTYEREIGGVVYGEEKTITIELGQRLFHASCLFTMDGKPAANLPVCIGLTTHDGKAAASKDISKGWMACWETIDKFGIGTGVVMAPAKIAEYRLIESPKKDESHAQLITQTDASGQVEYYAGYGWEKAGEIKTSKEWNAYLDEFQQRM
;
A
#
# COMPACT_ATOMS: atom_id res chain seq x y z
N MET A 1 55.63 -38.03 27.47
CA MET A 1 54.38 -38.04 26.69
C MET A 1 53.26 -37.52 27.58
N MET A 2 52.84 -36.26 27.39
CA MET A 2 51.74 -35.66 28.16
C MET A 2 50.76 -35.07 27.14
N LYS A 3 49.61 -35.73 26.98
CA LYS A 3 48.54 -35.30 26.07
C LYS A 3 47.74 -34.20 26.74
N ILE A 4 47.79 -32.99 26.18
CA ILE A 4 46.91 -31.88 26.56
C ILE A 4 45.64 -31.99 25.72
N HIS A 5 44.51 -32.33 26.34
CA HIS A 5 43.18 -32.22 25.72
C HIS A 5 42.69 -30.77 25.84
N LYS A 6 42.59 -30.07 24.71
CA LYS A 6 41.80 -28.82 24.63
C LYS A 6 40.34 -29.20 24.35
N GLN A 7 39.48 -29.04 25.35
CA GLN A 7 38.03 -29.00 25.13
C GLN A 7 37.66 -27.66 24.52
N TYR A 8 37.10 -27.68 23.31
CA TYR A 8 36.43 -26.53 22.72
C TYR A 8 35.00 -26.48 23.25
N VAL A 9 34.67 -25.43 24.00
CA VAL A 9 33.28 -25.09 24.34
C VAL A 9 32.73 -24.28 23.15
N ALA A 10 31.90 -24.92 22.34
CA ALA A 10 31.10 -24.22 21.33
C ALA A 10 29.90 -23.55 22.04
N ALA A 11 29.95 -22.23 22.18
CA ALA A 11 28.79 -21.45 22.58
C ALA A 11 27.86 -21.32 21.35
N ALA A 12 26.81 -22.13 21.30
CA ALA A 12 25.72 -21.94 20.36
C ALA A 12 24.88 -20.74 20.83
N MET A 13 25.07 -19.59 20.17
CA MET A 13 24.20 -18.43 20.34
C MET A 13 22.90 -18.72 19.59
N ALA A 14 21.88 -19.18 20.31
CA ALA A 14 20.53 -19.30 19.78
C ALA A 14 19.93 -17.89 19.65
N CYS A 15 20.00 -17.30 18.46
CA CYS A 15 19.16 -16.16 18.09
C CYS A 15 17.71 -16.65 18.00
N GLY A 16 16.99 -16.58 19.12
CA GLY A 16 15.55 -16.75 19.13
C GLY A 16 14.88 -15.59 18.40
N PHE A 17 14.30 -15.87 17.23
CA PHE A 17 13.31 -14.98 16.63
C PHE A 17 12.08 -15.00 17.54
N LEU A 18 11.87 -13.91 18.30
CA LEU A 18 10.59 -13.62 18.92
C LEU A 18 9.61 -13.28 17.79
N THR A 19 8.81 -14.27 17.39
CA THR A 19 7.58 -13.99 16.64
C THR A 19 6.64 -13.24 17.58
N LEU A 20 6.61 -11.91 17.44
CA LEU A 20 5.51 -11.11 17.97
C LEU A 20 4.24 -11.59 17.26
N GLY A 21 3.49 -12.46 17.93
CA GLY A 21 2.16 -12.88 17.47
C GLY A 21 1.29 -11.63 17.33
N ALA A 22 0.64 -11.48 16.18
CA ALA A 22 -0.32 -10.42 15.94
C ALA A 22 -1.31 -10.36 17.11
N VAL A 23 -1.43 -9.21 17.77
CA VAL A 23 -2.49 -8.97 18.74
C VAL A 23 -3.79 -9.11 17.96
N ALA A 24 -4.58 -10.13 18.27
CA ALA A 24 -5.88 -10.31 17.64
C ALA A 24 -6.71 -9.06 17.90
N ALA A 25 -7.21 -8.42 16.83
CA ALA A 25 -8.14 -7.31 16.96
C ALA A 25 -9.33 -7.71 17.86
N GLU A 26 -9.67 -6.87 18.84
CA GLU A 26 -10.89 -7.07 19.62
C GLU A 26 -12.11 -6.97 18.71
N SER A 27 -12.88 -8.06 18.64
CA SER A 27 -14.06 -8.11 17.77
C SER A 27 -15.08 -7.04 18.15
N GLY A 28 -15.53 -6.25 17.17
CA GLY A 28 -16.67 -5.34 17.30
C GLY A 28 -16.38 -3.96 17.88
N LYS A 29 -15.11 -3.57 18.06
CA LYS A 29 -14.72 -2.20 18.40
C LYS A 29 -13.86 -1.57 17.30
N PRO A 30 -13.95 -0.24 17.11
CA PRO A 30 -13.03 0.48 16.25
C PRO A 30 -11.58 0.25 16.67
N SER A 31 -10.77 -0.24 15.73
CA SER A 31 -9.34 -0.43 15.93
C SER A 31 -8.63 -0.50 14.58
N THR A 32 -7.33 -0.19 14.58
CA THR A 32 -6.46 -0.55 13.47
C THR A 32 -6.07 -2.02 13.56
N PHE A 33 -5.75 -2.62 12.43
CA PHE A 33 -5.28 -3.99 12.37
C PHE A 33 -4.43 -4.22 11.12
N CYS A 34 -3.37 -5.02 11.24
CA CYS A 34 -2.60 -5.50 10.09
C CYS A 34 -2.14 -6.94 10.31
N ARG A 35 -1.96 -7.69 9.22
CA ARG A 35 -1.33 -9.02 9.30
C ARG A 35 -0.82 -9.53 7.95
N PHE A 36 0.08 -10.50 8.08
CA PHE A 36 0.39 -11.46 7.03
C PHE A 36 -0.76 -12.46 6.82
N VAL A 37 -1.02 -12.84 5.58
CA VAL A 37 -2.15 -13.67 5.14
C VAL A 37 -1.65 -14.85 4.28
N PRO A 38 -1.03 -15.87 4.90
CA PRO A 38 -0.50 -17.03 4.17
C PRO A 38 -1.60 -17.89 3.53
N GLU A 39 -2.83 -17.83 4.02
CA GLU A 39 -3.92 -18.70 3.56
C GLU A 39 -4.48 -18.38 2.15
N ARG A 40 -4.05 -17.28 1.52
CA ARG A 40 -4.39 -16.97 0.12
C ARG A 40 -3.17 -17.15 -0.78
N VAL A 41 -2.37 -16.11 -0.95
CA VAL A 41 -1.13 -16.09 -1.75
C VAL A 41 -0.08 -15.22 -1.05
N ASP A 42 0.07 -15.46 0.25
CA ASP A 42 0.97 -14.69 1.12
C ASP A 42 0.67 -13.19 1.15
N ASP A 43 -0.59 -12.77 1.06
CA ASP A 43 -0.90 -11.34 1.05
C ASP A 43 -0.48 -10.66 2.36
N PHE A 44 -0.42 -9.32 2.31
CA PHE A 44 -0.40 -8.50 3.51
C PHE A 44 -1.61 -7.58 3.49
N ALA A 45 -2.34 -7.52 4.59
CA ALA A 45 -3.57 -6.73 4.68
C ALA A 45 -3.55 -5.82 5.92
N TRP A 46 -4.12 -4.62 5.78
CA TRP A 46 -4.21 -3.65 6.86
C TRP A 46 -5.48 -2.81 6.76
N GLU A 47 -5.97 -2.32 7.90
CA GLU A 47 -7.22 -1.57 8.00
C GLU A 47 -7.27 -0.68 9.24
N ASN A 48 -8.25 0.22 9.24
CA ASN A 48 -8.76 0.91 10.41
C ASN A 48 -10.31 0.95 10.37
N ASP A 49 -10.91 1.87 11.11
CA ASP A 49 -12.36 2.10 11.18
C ASP A 49 -12.97 2.75 9.93
N LYS A 50 -12.16 3.16 8.95
CA LYS A 50 -12.60 3.87 7.75
C LYS A 50 -12.27 3.15 6.45
N ILE A 51 -11.11 2.52 6.39
CA ILE A 51 -10.48 2.02 5.16
C ILE A 51 -9.75 0.69 5.42
N ALA A 52 -9.61 -0.12 4.36
CA ALA A 52 -8.86 -1.38 4.38
C ALA A 52 -8.15 -1.60 3.04
N PHE A 53 -7.05 -2.34 3.07
CA PHE A 53 -6.21 -2.56 1.90
C PHE A 53 -5.55 -3.93 1.89
N ARG A 54 -4.99 -4.27 0.72
CA ARG A 54 -4.16 -5.44 0.49
C ARG A 54 -2.96 -5.11 -0.40
N ALA A 55 -1.83 -5.73 -0.08
CA ALA A 55 -0.66 -5.87 -0.95
C ALA A 55 -0.45 -7.35 -1.30
N TYR A 56 0.00 -7.63 -2.53
CA TYR A 56 0.19 -9.00 -3.03
C TYR A 56 1.50 -9.61 -2.55
N GLY A 57 1.43 -10.89 -2.18
CA GLY A 57 2.50 -11.61 -1.50
C GLY A 57 3.59 -12.25 -2.35
N PRO A 58 4.63 -12.78 -1.68
CA PRO A 58 5.72 -13.54 -2.28
C PRO A 58 5.29 -14.63 -3.27
N ALA A 59 4.16 -15.32 -3.02
CA ALA A 59 3.65 -16.36 -3.90
C ALA A 59 3.21 -15.83 -5.29
N MET A 60 3.00 -14.52 -5.44
CA MET A 60 2.63 -13.86 -6.71
C MET A 60 3.80 -13.16 -7.41
N ARG A 61 5.03 -13.25 -6.87
CA ARG A 61 6.20 -12.63 -7.49
C ARG A 61 6.46 -13.18 -8.89
N LYS A 62 6.96 -12.31 -9.78
CA LYS A 62 7.11 -12.56 -11.23
C LYS A 62 5.78 -12.84 -11.96
N GLY A 63 4.65 -12.65 -11.27
CA GLY A 63 3.31 -12.70 -11.82
C GLY A 63 2.90 -11.38 -12.46
N LYS A 64 1.59 -11.22 -12.66
CA LYS A 64 1.01 -9.97 -13.19
C LYS A 64 0.93 -8.90 -12.10
N GLU A 65 0.66 -9.33 -10.87
CA GLU A 65 0.57 -8.51 -9.68
C GLU A 65 1.95 -7.96 -9.29
N ASP A 66 1.95 -6.70 -8.89
CA ASP A 66 3.15 -5.90 -8.70
C ASP A 66 3.08 -5.13 -7.35
N SER A 67 3.84 -4.04 -7.21
CA SER A 67 3.82 -3.12 -6.06
C SER A 67 2.53 -2.29 -5.90
N GLY A 68 1.47 -2.58 -6.67
CA GLY A 68 0.16 -1.96 -6.57
C GLY A 68 -0.59 -2.30 -5.28
N ILE A 69 -1.40 -1.35 -4.80
CA ILE A 69 -2.15 -1.46 -3.55
C ILE A 69 -3.66 -1.56 -3.84
N ASP A 70 -4.29 -2.59 -3.31
CA ASP A 70 -5.72 -2.85 -3.46
C ASP A 70 -6.55 -2.18 -2.35
N CYS A 71 -7.68 -1.57 -2.71
CA CYS A 71 -8.63 -0.95 -1.81
C CYS A 71 -9.78 -1.91 -1.49
N TRP A 72 -9.85 -2.37 -0.24
CA TRP A 72 -10.98 -3.14 0.26
C TRP A 72 -12.02 -2.20 0.83
N LEU A 73 -13.13 -2.02 0.12
CA LEU A 73 -14.14 -1.00 0.44
C LEU A 73 -14.95 -1.40 1.65
N LYS A 74 -14.89 -0.56 2.69
CA LYS A 74 -15.47 -0.83 4.01
C LYS A 74 -16.49 0.23 4.39
N ARG A 75 -17.53 -0.16 5.14
CA ARG A 75 -18.56 0.74 5.70
C ARG A 75 -18.97 0.41 7.14
N VAL A 76 -18.11 -0.32 7.84
CA VAL A 76 -18.21 -0.60 9.29
C VAL A 76 -16.94 -0.11 9.96
N ASP A 77 -17.02 0.15 11.26
CA ASP A 77 -15.94 0.75 12.04
C ASP A 77 -15.02 -0.27 12.72
N TYR A 78 -15.40 -1.54 12.81
CA TYR A 78 -14.58 -2.61 13.39
C TYR A 78 -13.76 -3.38 12.34
N PRO A 79 -12.64 -4.03 12.69
CA PRO A 79 -11.81 -4.82 11.76
C PRO A 79 -12.56 -5.95 11.02
N ILE A 80 -12.34 -6.07 9.71
CA ILE A 80 -12.97 -7.06 8.81
C ILE A 80 -11.99 -8.09 8.23
N ILE A 81 -10.67 -7.86 8.27
CA ILE A 81 -9.66 -8.67 7.56
C ILE A 81 -9.71 -10.13 7.97
N ASN A 82 -9.72 -10.41 9.28
CA ASN A 82 -9.78 -11.80 9.77
C ASN A 82 -11.05 -12.51 9.33
N LYS A 83 -12.18 -11.81 9.33
CA LYS A 83 -13.47 -12.39 8.94
C LYS A 83 -13.53 -12.66 7.44
N TRP A 84 -13.01 -11.73 6.63
CA TRP A 84 -13.06 -11.83 5.17
C TRP A 84 -12.14 -12.94 4.66
N TYR A 85 -10.89 -12.99 5.14
CA TYR A 85 -9.98 -14.09 4.79
C TYR A 85 -10.35 -15.42 5.47
N GLY A 86 -10.95 -15.40 6.67
CA GLY A 86 -11.48 -16.59 7.36
C GLY A 86 -12.72 -17.22 6.71
N GLY A 87 -13.06 -16.82 5.47
CA GLY A 87 -14.02 -17.51 4.61
C GLY A 87 -15.49 -17.15 4.86
N MET A 88 -15.79 -16.05 5.56
CA MET A 88 -17.14 -15.46 5.76
C MET A 88 -18.33 -16.47 5.76
N LYS A 89 -18.22 -17.61 6.46
CA LYS A 89 -19.24 -18.68 6.45
C LYS A 89 -19.70 -19.10 5.03
N LYS A 90 -18.77 -19.36 4.11
CA LYS A 90 -19.00 -19.70 2.68
C LYS A 90 -19.53 -18.56 1.82
N LYS A 91 -19.42 -17.32 2.28
CA LYS A 91 -19.68 -16.12 1.46
C LYS A 91 -18.36 -15.62 0.85
N THR A 92 -18.45 -15.01 -0.32
CA THR A 92 -17.32 -14.28 -0.91
C THR A 92 -17.27 -12.85 -0.37
N TYR A 93 -16.06 -12.34 -0.13
CA TYR A 93 -15.81 -10.92 0.18
C TYR A 93 -15.82 -10.03 -1.08
N HIS A 94 -16.02 -10.60 -2.28
CA HIS A 94 -16.30 -9.86 -3.52
C HIS A 94 -17.78 -9.48 -3.68
N LYS A 95 -18.55 -9.57 -2.60
CA LYS A 95 -19.94 -9.11 -2.54
C LYS A 95 -20.21 -8.47 -1.21
N ASP A 96 -20.92 -7.35 -1.21
CA ASP A 96 -21.26 -6.66 0.03
C ASP A 96 -22.39 -7.38 0.79
N TRP A 97 -22.07 -7.82 2.00
CA TRP A 97 -22.99 -8.50 2.92
C TRP A 97 -23.37 -7.66 4.15
N GLY A 98 -23.07 -6.37 4.14
CA GLY A 98 -23.33 -5.45 5.25
C GLY A 98 -22.11 -4.66 5.70
N GLU A 99 -20.91 -5.16 5.42
CA GLU A 99 -19.64 -4.60 5.93
C GLU A 99 -18.86 -3.81 4.88
N GLY A 100 -19.14 -4.06 3.59
CA GLY A 100 -18.21 -3.75 2.52
C GLY A 100 -17.85 -4.99 1.69
N TYR A 101 -16.92 -4.83 0.77
CA TYR A 101 -16.44 -5.84 -0.17
C TYR A 101 -15.18 -5.38 -0.93
N ASP A 102 -14.55 -6.30 -1.67
CA ASP A 102 -13.44 -6.04 -2.59
C ASP A 102 -13.93 -6.03 -4.05
N PRO A 103 -14.20 -4.87 -4.66
CA PRO A 103 -14.44 -4.73 -6.09
C PRO A 103 -13.28 -4.08 -6.87
N TYR A 104 -12.18 -3.72 -6.19
CA TYR A 104 -11.16 -2.84 -6.74
C TYR A 104 -10.09 -3.65 -7.46
N HIS A 105 -10.03 -3.55 -8.78
CA HIS A 105 -9.14 -4.38 -9.59
C HIS A 105 -7.78 -3.71 -9.77
N VAL A 106 -6.75 -4.27 -9.14
CA VAL A 106 -5.37 -3.77 -9.31
C VAL A 106 -4.69 -4.37 -10.53
N GLY A 107 -4.63 -5.69 -10.66
CA GLY A 107 -3.85 -6.33 -11.72
C GLY A 107 -2.39 -5.88 -11.72
N GLY A 108 -1.89 -5.42 -12.87
CA GLY A 108 -0.53 -4.83 -13.00
C GLY A 108 -0.48 -3.30 -12.90
N SER A 109 -1.54 -2.69 -12.34
CA SER A 109 -1.62 -1.24 -12.16
C SER A 109 -1.06 -0.80 -10.81
N ALA A 110 -0.87 0.51 -10.62
CA ALA A 110 -0.46 1.05 -9.33
C ALA A 110 -1.53 0.91 -8.22
N GLY A 111 -2.77 0.55 -8.55
CA GLY A 111 -3.85 0.49 -7.56
C GLY A 111 -4.10 1.86 -6.91
N CYS A 112 -4.04 1.93 -5.57
CA CYS A 112 -4.19 3.17 -4.80
C CYS A 112 -2.89 3.53 -4.06
N GLY A 113 -2.04 4.32 -4.70
CA GLY A 113 -0.78 4.78 -4.12
C GLY A 113 0.35 3.78 -4.27
N GLY A 114 0.26 2.82 -5.18
CA GLY A 114 1.38 1.94 -5.52
C GLY A 114 2.51 2.72 -6.18
N THR A 115 3.74 2.37 -5.82
CA THR A 115 4.97 2.99 -6.31
C THR A 115 5.49 2.28 -7.55
N GLY A 116 6.36 2.96 -8.30
CA GLY A 116 7.18 2.37 -9.35
C GLY A 116 8.37 3.25 -9.66
N ILE A 117 9.42 2.67 -10.25
CA ILE A 117 10.55 3.44 -10.75
C ILE A 117 10.09 4.16 -12.03
N TRP A 118 10.47 5.42 -12.19
CA TRP A 118 10.12 6.20 -13.37
C TRP A 118 11.30 6.22 -14.36
N LEU A 119 11.25 5.34 -15.37
CA LEU A 119 12.32 5.17 -16.35
C LEU A 119 11.79 5.41 -17.74
N ASP A 120 12.51 6.14 -18.59
CA ASP A 120 12.18 6.36 -20.00
C ASP A 120 10.72 6.82 -20.24
N GLY A 121 10.19 7.63 -19.32
CA GLY A 121 8.83 8.16 -19.41
C GLY A 121 7.71 7.14 -19.12
N LYS A 122 8.04 5.99 -18.52
CA LYS A 122 7.09 4.94 -18.11
C LYS A 122 7.28 4.54 -16.65
N ARG A 123 6.18 4.05 -16.05
CA ARG A 123 6.20 3.36 -14.76
C ARG A 123 6.78 1.97 -14.95
N GLU A 124 7.85 1.67 -14.24
CA GLU A 124 8.40 0.34 -14.05
C GLU A 124 8.09 -0.11 -12.61
N PRO A 125 7.05 -0.94 -12.41
CA PRO A 125 6.73 -1.42 -11.07
C PRO A 125 7.76 -2.42 -10.58
N LEU A 126 7.87 -2.53 -9.26
CA LEU A 126 8.54 -3.66 -8.63
C LEU A 126 7.55 -4.83 -8.54
N GLU A 127 8.05 -6.05 -8.31
CA GLU A 127 7.19 -7.23 -8.16
C GLU A 127 6.30 -7.13 -6.91
N ALA A 128 5.41 -8.12 -6.70
CA ALA A 128 4.79 -8.36 -5.39
C ALA A 128 5.84 -8.38 -4.26
N TYR A 129 5.44 -8.04 -3.03
CA TYR A 129 6.43 -7.86 -1.95
C TYR A 129 7.18 -9.17 -1.67
N ALA A 130 8.47 -9.06 -1.34
CA ALA A 130 9.34 -10.19 -1.05
C ALA A 130 9.42 -10.51 0.44
N LYS A 131 9.32 -9.50 1.30
CA LYS A 131 9.39 -9.65 2.76
C LYS A 131 8.41 -8.70 3.45
N GLN A 132 7.94 -9.10 4.63
CA GLN A 132 7.12 -8.28 5.50
C GLN A 132 7.67 -8.29 6.92
N GLU A 133 7.45 -7.20 7.64
CA GLU A 133 7.77 -7.05 9.06
C GLU A 133 6.67 -6.21 9.74
N VAL A 134 5.97 -6.79 10.72
CA VAL A 134 5.05 -6.03 11.59
C VAL A 134 5.86 -5.35 12.68
N ILE A 135 5.79 -4.02 12.74
CA ILE A 135 6.50 -3.19 13.73
C ILE A 135 5.57 -2.88 14.91
N GLU A 136 4.33 -2.49 14.63
CA GLU A 136 3.29 -2.21 15.62
C GLU A 136 1.93 -2.68 15.09
N CYS A 137 1.11 -3.27 15.94
CA CYS A 137 -0.30 -3.54 15.66
C CYS A 137 -1.10 -3.30 16.94
N SER A 138 -1.56 -2.07 17.14
CA SER A 138 -2.33 -1.63 18.30
C SER A 138 -3.71 -1.10 17.89
N PRO A 139 -4.68 -0.97 18.82
CA PRO A 139 -5.99 -0.43 18.48
C PRO A 139 -5.95 0.97 17.84
N ALA A 140 -4.98 1.82 18.21
CA ALA A 140 -4.89 3.18 17.71
C ALA A 140 -4.09 3.29 16.39
N LYS A 141 -3.13 2.39 16.17
CA LYS A 141 -2.16 2.50 15.07
C LYS A 141 -1.54 1.15 14.71
N SER A 142 -1.35 0.91 13.42
CA SER A 142 -0.59 -0.22 12.90
C SER A 142 0.54 0.28 12.01
N VAL A 143 1.74 -0.27 12.21
CA VAL A 143 2.96 0.06 11.48
C VAL A 143 3.60 -1.24 11.02
N PHE A 144 3.91 -1.32 9.73
CA PHE A 144 4.58 -2.48 9.16
C PHE A 144 5.43 -2.06 7.98
N LYS A 145 6.36 -2.92 7.59
CA LYS A 145 7.26 -2.69 6.45
C LYS A 145 7.11 -3.81 5.44
N LEU A 146 7.03 -3.45 4.17
CA LEU A 146 7.06 -4.36 3.03
C LEU A 146 8.31 -4.07 2.20
N THR A 147 9.07 -5.11 1.87
CA THR A 147 10.26 -5.01 1.01
C THR A 147 9.93 -5.54 -0.38
N TYR A 148 10.21 -4.75 -1.40
CA TYR A 148 10.00 -5.06 -2.81
C TYR A 148 11.33 -5.07 -3.55
N GLU A 149 11.45 -5.87 -4.60
CA GLU A 149 12.64 -5.93 -5.45
C GLU A 149 12.27 -6.35 -6.87
N ARG A 150 13.02 -5.85 -7.87
CA ARG A 150 12.94 -6.30 -9.26
C ARG A 150 14.22 -5.91 -10.00
N GLU A 151 14.73 -6.82 -10.84
CA GLU A 151 15.79 -6.49 -11.78
C GLU A 151 15.20 -5.86 -13.06
N ILE A 152 15.69 -4.68 -13.42
CA ILE A 152 15.27 -3.95 -14.63
C ILE A 152 16.53 -3.54 -15.38
N GLY A 153 16.72 -4.08 -16.58
CA GLY A 153 17.88 -3.73 -17.41
C GLY A 153 19.24 -4.06 -16.77
N GLY A 154 19.31 -5.10 -15.94
CA GLY A 154 20.54 -5.51 -15.25
C GLY A 154 20.85 -4.77 -13.95
N VAL A 155 19.97 -3.86 -13.51
CA VAL A 155 20.06 -3.18 -12.19
C VAL A 155 19.00 -3.75 -11.28
N VAL A 156 19.37 -4.09 -10.04
CA VAL A 156 18.42 -4.54 -9.02
C VAL A 156 17.87 -3.32 -8.29
N TYR A 157 16.61 -2.99 -8.57
CA TYR A 157 15.88 -1.96 -7.85
C TYR A 157 15.17 -2.59 -6.64
N GLY A 158 15.22 -1.91 -5.51
CA GLY A 158 14.52 -2.31 -4.30
C GLY A 158 13.79 -1.16 -3.63
N GLU A 159 12.76 -1.48 -2.85
CA GLU A 159 12.01 -0.54 -2.03
C GLU A 159 11.69 -1.16 -0.67
N GLU A 160 12.05 -0.49 0.41
CA GLU A 160 11.47 -0.73 1.72
C GLU A 160 10.37 0.29 1.98
N LYS A 161 9.11 -0.15 2.01
CA LYS A 161 7.93 0.69 2.23
C LYS A 161 7.41 0.45 3.63
N THR A 162 7.62 1.40 4.53
CA THR A 162 7.01 1.40 5.87
C THR A 162 5.66 2.10 5.80
N ILE A 163 4.59 1.36 6.08
CA ILE A 163 3.20 1.86 6.08
C ILE A 163 2.73 2.04 7.51
N THR A 164 2.19 3.22 7.80
CA THR A 164 1.51 3.55 9.04
C THR A 164 0.05 3.86 8.75
N ILE A 165 -0.86 3.18 9.45
CA ILE A 165 -2.29 3.47 9.43
C ILE A 165 -2.76 3.78 10.85
N GLU A 166 -3.52 4.88 10.99
CA GLU A 166 -4.03 5.37 12.27
C GLU A 166 -5.56 5.36 12.28
N LEU A 167 -6.15 5.21 13.46
CA LEU A 167 -7.60 5.26 13.63
C LEU A 167 -8.15 6.63 13.20
N GLY A 168 -9.31 6.63 12.54
CA GLY A 168 -10.04 7.81 12.08
C GLY A 168 -9.53 8.41 10.77
N GLN A 169 -8.41 7.94 10.22
CA GLN A 169 -7.83 8.49 8.98
C GLN A 169 -8.31 7.73 7.74
N ARG A 170 -8.41 8.43 6.59
CA ARG A 170 -8.73 7.82 5.29
C ARG A 170 -7.52 7.65 4.37
N LEU A 171 -6.34 8.08 4.83
CA LEU A 171 -5.07 7.87 4.17
C LEU A 171 -4.12 7.13 5.11
N PHE A 172 -3.37 6.16 4.59
CA PHE A 172 -2.19 5.65 5.26
C PHE A 172 -0.99 6.53 4.91
N HIS A 173 -0.01 6.61 5.80
CA HIS A 173 1.31 7.19 5.52
C HIS A 173 2.25 6.11 5.00
N ALA A 174 3.01 6.40 3.94
CA ALA A 174 4.06 5.54 3.41
C ALA A 174 5.40 6.29 3.40
N SER A 175 6.37 5.75 4.14
CA SER A 175 7.77 6.18 4.13
C SER A 175 8.59 5.12 3.41
N CYS A 176 9.19 5.49 2.28
CA CYS A 176 9.81 4.57 1.33
C CYS A 176 11.31 4.84 1.22
N LEU A 177 12.13 3.81 1.36
CA LEU A 177 13.55 3.82 1.04
C LEU A 177 13.79 3.03 -0.26
N PHE A 178 14.20 3.73 -1.32
CA PHE A 178 14.55 3.12 -2.59
C PHE A 178 16.05 2.82 -2.68
N THR A 179 16.36 1.71 -3.33
CA THR A 179 17.72 1.23 -3.53
C THR A 179 17.99 0.84 -4.98
N MET A 180 19.26 0.95 -5.38
CA MET A 180 19.82 0.42 -6.62
C MET A 180 21.04 -0.42 -6.23
N ASP A 181 21.05 -1.69 -6.64
CA ASP A 181 22.08 -2.67 -6.32
C ASP A 181 22.41 -2.73 -4.82
N GLY A 182 21.35 -2.69 -4.00
CA GLY A 182 21.41 -2.78 -2.54
C GLY A 182 21.90 -1.52 -1.82
N LYS A 183 22.09 -0.39 -2.52
CA LYS A 183 22.48 0.90 -1.92
C LYS A 183 21.36 1.92 -2.05
N PRO A 184 21.18 2.83 -1.07
CA PRO A 184 20.22 3.93 -1.20
C PRO A 184 20.42 4.69 -2.51
N ALA A 185 19.33 4.85 -3.26
CA ALA A 185 19.36 5.44 -4.59
C ALA A 185 18.97 6.91 -4.52
N ALA A 186 19.94 7.83 -4.52
CA ALA A 186 19.70 9.26 -4.48
C ALA A 186 19.26 9.82 -5.84
N ASN A 187 18.34 10.79 -5.83
CA ASN A 187 17.78 11.45 -7.04
C ASN A 187 17.17 10.48 -8.07
N LEU A 188 16.77 9.28 -7.64
CA LEU A 188 16.11 8.29 -8.48
C LEU A 188 14.70 8.77 -8.80
N PRO A 189 14.32 8.93 -10.08
CA PRO A 189 12.95 9.23 -10.43
C PRO A 189 12.03 8.06 -10.08
N VAL A 190 10.96 8.36 -9.35
CA VAL A 190 9.92 7.40 -8.96
C VAL A 190 8.54 8.01 -9.20
N CYS A 191 7.54 7.16 -9.29
CA CYS A 191 6.15 7.56 -9.43
C CYS A 191 5.30 6.94 -8.32
N ILE A 192 4.29 7.69 -7.86
CA ILE A 192 3.20 7.20 -7.03
C ILE A 192 1.93 7.28 -7.86
N GLY A 193 1.24 6.16 -8.03
CA GLY A 193 0.15 6.04 -8.98
C GLY A 193 -1.22 5.75 -8.37
N LEU A 194 -2.25 6.25 -9.04
CA LEU A 194 -3.63 5.82 -8.94
C LEU A 194 -4.03 5.17 -10.26
N THR A 195 -4.58 3.96 -10.25
CA THR A 195 -5.19 3.38 -11.45
C THR A 195 -6.43 4.19 -11.82
N THR A 196 -6.63 4.41 -13.12
CA THR A 196 -7.89 4.99 -13.64
C THR A 196 -8.81 3.92 -14.20
N HIS A 197 -8.52 2.64 -13.92
CA HIS A 197 -9.24 1.45 -14.43
C HIS A 197 -9.56 1.54 -15.92
N ASP A 198 -8.50 1.65 -16.72
CA ASP A 198 -8.59 1.75 -18.18
C ASP A 198 -9.32 3.03 -18.64
N GLY A 199 -9.06 4.15 -17.96
CA GLY A 199 -9.62 5.47 -18.28
C GLY A 199 -11.05 5.72 -17.81
N LYS A 200 -11.62 4.83 -16.98
CA LYS A 200 -12.97 4.97 -16.42
C LYS A 200 -13.05 5.99 -15.28
N ALA A 201 -11.96 6.16 -14.53
CA ALA A 201 -11.91 7.13 -13.44
C ALA A 201 -11.56 8.52 -13.95
N ALA A 202 -12.33 9.51 -13.50
CA ALA A 202 -12.03 10.92 -13.73
C ALA A 202 -10.93 11.37 -12.75
N ALA A 203 -9.78 11.81 -13.29
CA ALA A 203 -8.70 12.33 -12.48
C ALA A 203 -8.87 13.83 -12.16
N SER A 204 -8.48 14.23 -10.95
CA SER A 204 -8.36 15.62 -10.52
C SER A 204 -7.10 15.83 -9.70
N LYS A 205 -6.63 17.07 -9.55
CA LYS A 205 -5.42 17.39 -8.80
C LYS A 205 -5.41 18.84 -8.33
N ASP A 206 -4.65 19.11 -7.28
CA ASP A 206 -4.14 20.43 -6.94
C ASP A 206 -2.67 20.27 -6.56
N ILE A 207 -1.77 20.47 -7.52
CA ILE A 207 -0.33 20.28 -7.33
C ILE A 207 0.25 21.34 -6.38
N SER A 208 -0.35 22.55 -6.36
CA SER A 208 0.07 23.59 -5.42
C SER A 208 -0.21 23.20 -3.97
N LYS A 209 -1.23 22.36 -3.75
CA LYS A 209 -1.57 21.73 -2.47
C LYS A 209 -1.16 20.26 -2.37
N GLY A 210 -0.30 19.77 -3.26
CA GLY A 210 0.37 18.51 -3.03
C GLY A 210 -0.46 17.25 -3.26
N TRP A 211 -1.62 17.31 -3.93
CA TRP A 211 -2.46 16.11 -4.09
C TRP A 211 -2.96 15.86 -5.51
N MET A 212 -3.21 14.57 -5.78
CA MET A 212 -3.99 14.08 -6.91
C MET A 212 -5.06 13.09 -6.44
N ALA A 213 -6.12 12.95 -7.22
CA ALA A 213 -7.24 12.08 -6.95
C ALA A 213 -7.80 11.45 -8.23
N CYS A 214 -8.49 10.33 -8.07
CA CYS A 214 -9.37 9.75 -9.08
C CYS A 214 -10.76 9.56 -8.47
N TRP A 215 -11.81 9.71 -9.29
CA TRP A 215 -13.17 9.38 -8.92
C TRP A 215 -13.85 8.55 -10.01
N GLU A 216 -14.47 7.44 -9.65
CA GLU A 216 -15.22 6.59 -10.56
C GLU A 216 -16.44 5.99 -9.89
N THR A 217 -17.30 5.34 -10.69
CA THR A 217 -18.45 4.60 -10.19
C THR A 217 -18.23 3.11 -10.37
N ILE A 218 -18.17 2.38 -9.25
CA ILE A 218 -18.10 0.91 -9.22
C ILE A 218 -19.38 0.39 -8.57
N ASP A 219 -20.08 -0.52 -9.25
CA ASP A 219 -21.34 -1.12 -8.80
C ASP A 219 -22.37 -0.09 -8.28
N LYS A 220 -22.52 1.01 -9.04
CA LYS A 220 -23.44 2.14 -8.80
C LYS A 220 -23.04 3.12 -7.68
N PHE A 221 -21.89 2.92 -7.04
CA PHE A 221 -21.42 3.79 -5.97
C PHE A 221 -20.10 4.43 -6.34
N GLY A 222 -19.96 5.71 -6.01
CA GLY A 222 -18.73 6.47 -6.19
C GLY A 222 -17.61 5.99 -5.27
N ILE A 223 -16.41 5.87 -5.82
CA ILE A 223 -15.16 5.65 -5.09
C ILE A 223 -14.17 6.74 -5.51
N GLY A 224 -13.55 7.37 -4.51
CA GLY A 224 -12.48 8.32 -4.69
C GLY A 224 -11.17 7.76 -4.15
N THR A 225 -10.13 7.66 -4.96
CA THR A 225 -8.77 7.34 -4.50
C THR A 225 -7.90 8.59 -4.56
N GLY A 226 -6.88 8.69 -3.71
CA GLY A 226 -6.12 9.91 -3.56
C GLY A 226 -4.70 9.66 -3.07
N VAL A 227 -3.81 10.56 -3.48
CA VAL A 227 -2.42 10.65 -3.01
C VAL A 227 -2.16 12.09 -2.58
N VAL A 228 -1.54 12.26 -1.42
CA VAL A 228 -1.10 13.55 -0.89
C VAL A 228 0.40 13.45 -0.59
N MET A 229 1.18 14.46 -0.97
CA MET A 229 2.59 14.57 -0.65
C MET A 229 3.00 16.04 -0.56
N ALA A 230 4.15 16.32 0.04
CA ALA A 230 4.65 17.70 0.13
C ALA A 230 4.72 18.34 -1.28
N PRO A 231 4.07 19.50 -1.53
CA PRO A 231 4.01 20.11 -2.87
C PRO A 231 5.39 20.30 -3.52
N ALA A 232 6.38 20.70 -2.71
CA ALA A 232 7.76 20.92 -3.17
C ALA A 232 8.48 19.65 -3.63
N LYS A 233 7.94 18.46 -3.33
CA LYS A 233 8.47 17.17 -3.76
C LYS A 233 7.83 16.68 -5.06
N ILE A 234 6.78 17.33 -5.57
CA ILE A 234 6.16 16.94 -6.84
C ILE A 234 6.96 17.56 -7.98
N ALA A 235 7.61 16.70 -8.77
CA ALA A 235 8.30 17.14 -9.98
C ALA A 235 7.33 17.30 -11.16
N GLU A 236 6.42 16.34 -11.31
CA GLU A 236 5.47 16.33 -12.43
C GLU A 236 4.20 15.56 -12.06
N TYR A 237 3.07 15.92 -12.68
CA TYR A 237 1.87 15.07 -12.74
C TYR A 237 1.68 14.57 -14.17
N ARG A 238 1.35 13.29 -14.34
CA ARG A 238 0.90 12.72 -15.62
C ARG A 238 -0.42 11.99 -15.49
N LEU A 239 -1.31 12.24 -16.45
CA LEU A 239 -2.44 11.36 -16.74
C LEU A 239 -2.04 10.51 -17.94
N ILE A 240 -1.97 9.21 -17.75
CA ILE A 240 -1.56 8.23 -18.74
C ILE A 240 -2.79 7.42 -19.12
N GLU A 241 -3.13 7.43 -20.41
CA GLU A 241 -4.18 6.62 -21.00
C GLU A 241 -3.53 5.57 -21.91
N SER A 242 -3.90 4.30 -21.72
CA SER A 242 -3.41 3.19 -22.52
C SER A 242 -4.58 2.33 -22.98
N PRO A 243 -4.58 1.84 -24.23
CA PRO A 243 -5.56 0.86 -24.68
C PRO A 243 -5.34 -0.52 -24.06
N LYS A 244 -4.21 -0.73 -23.37
CA LYS A 244 -3.91 -1.99 -22.68
C LYS A 244 -4.48 -1.96 -21.27
N LYS A 245 -5.05 -3.09 -20.88
CA LYS A 245 -5.63 -3.29 -19.57
C LYS A 245 -4.60 -3.06 -18.45
N ASP A 246 -5.01 -2.36 -17.40
CA ASP A 246 -4.24 -2.05 -16.19
C ASP A 246 -3.08 -1.04 -16.40
N GLU A 247 -2.95 -0.41 -17.58
CA GLU A 247 -1.86 0.53 -17.87
C GLU A 247 -2.27 2.01 -17.79
N SER A 248 -3.56 2.33 -17.54
CA SER A 248 -4.03 3.71 -17.41
C SER A 248 -3.96 4.22 -15.96
N HIS A 249 -3.35 5.40 -15.76
CA HIS A 249 -2.99 5.90 -14.44
C HIS A 249 -3.02 7.43 -14.34
N ALA A 250 -3.37 7.96 -13.17
CA ALA A 250 -2.88 9.26 -12.72
C ALA A 250 -1.61 9.05 -11.88
N GLN A 251 -0.56 9.83 -12.12
CA GLN A 251 0.72 9.65 -11.44
C GLN A 251 1.31 10.98 -10.97
N LEU A 252 1.82 11.00 -9.74
CA LEU A 252 2.78 11.98 -9.29
C LEU A 252 4.18 11.42 -9.48
N ILE A 253 5.00 12.14 -10.23
CA ILE A 253 6.42 11.84 -10.43
C ILE A 253 7.21 12.70 -9.46
N THR A 254 8.17 12.07 -8.80
CA THR A 254 9.06 12.68 -7.82
C THR A 254 10.46 12.08 -7.95
N GLN A 255 11.38 12.53 -7.11
CA GLN A 255 12.72 11.97 -6.99
C GLN A 255 12.99 11.67 -5.53
N THR A 256 13.70 10.57 -5.29
CA THR A 256 14.22 10.26 -3.96
C THR A 256 15.20 11.34 -3.51
N ASP A 257 15.26 11.58 -2.20
CA ASP A 257 16.24 12.50 -1.64
C ASP A 257 17.66 11.91 -1.61
N ALA A 258 18.61 12.64 -1.00
CA ALA A 258 20.01 12.21 -0.89
C ALA A 258 20.21 10.88 -0.13
N SER A 259 19.22 10.46 0.65
CA SER A 259 19.20 9.20 1.40
C SER A 259 18.33 8.12 0.74
N GLY A 260 17.82 8.36 -0.47
CA GLY A 260 16.97 7.42 -1.18
C GLY A 260 15.51 7.43 -0.74
N GLN A 261 15.07 8.44 0.01
CA GLN A 261 13.76 8.44 0.65
C GLN A 261 12.69 9.23 -0.12
N VAL A 262 11.43 8.75 -0.03
CA VAL A 262 10.20 9.43 -0.46
C VAL A 262 9.09 9.16 0.56
N GLU A 263 8.32 10.20 0.88
CA GLU A 263 7.15 10.10 1.77
C GLU A 263 5.89 10.61 1.08
N TYR A 264 4.77 9.92 1.31
CA TYR A 264 3.46 10.29 0.81
C TYR A 264 2.35 9.65 1.64
N TYR A 265 1.12 10.10 1.41
CA TYR A 265 -0.10 9.55 1.98
C TYR A 265 -1.00 9.08 0.85
N ALA A 266 -1.70 7.97 1.04
CA ALA A 266 -2.66 7.48 0.05
C ALA A 266 -3.83 6.75 0.70
N GLY A 267 -4.98 6.75 0.02
CA GLY A 267 -6.16 6.05 0.49
C GLY A 267 -7.41 6.46 -0.27
N TYR A 268 -8.58 6.25 0.32
CA TYR A 268 -9.83 6.36 -0.41
C TYR A 268 -11.04 6.83 0.41
N GLY A 269 -12.02 7.38 -0.30
CA GLY A 269 -13.40 7.58 0.12
C GLY A 269 -14.35 6.69 -0.69
N TRP A 270 -15.44 6.23 -0.07
CA TRP A 270 -16.44 5.41 -0.74
C TRP A 270 -17.84 5.88 -0.37
N GLU A 271 -18.69 6.12 -1.37
CA GLU A 271 -20.03 6.67 -1.21
C GLU A 271 -20.88 5.86 -0.24
N LYS A 272 -20.77 4.52 -0.29
CA LYS A 272 -21.56 3.63 0.57
C LYS A 272 -21.09 3.60 2.03
N ALA A 273 -19.89 4.13 2.32
CA ALA A 273 -19.43 4.37 3.69
C ALA A 273 -20.11 5.61 4.31
N GLY A 274 -20.70 6.49 3.49
CA GLY A 274 -21.60 7.55 3.92
C GLY A 274 -20.96 8.88 4.30
N GLU A 275 -19.64 8.94 4.54
CA GLU A 275 -18.94 10.20 4.88
C GLU A 275 -18.48 11.00 3.66
N ILE A 276 -18.07 10.31 2.59
CA ILE A 276 -17.59 10.94 1.34
C ILE A 276 -18.38 10.32 0.19
N LYS A 277 -19.25 11.13 -0.44
CA LYS A 277 -20.24 10.68 -1.44
C LYS A 277 -19.99 11.25 -2.83
N THR A 278 -19.12 12.25 -2.94
CA THR A 278 -18.84 12.93 -4.20
C THR A 278 -17.35 13.20 -4.39
N SER A 279 -16.94 13.38 -5.65
CA SER A 279 -15.57 13.81 -5.97
C SER A 279 -15.22 15.15 -5.34
N LYS A 280 -16.19 16.06 -5.19
CA LYS A 280 -16.01 17.35 -4.53
C LYS A 280 -15.68 17.18 -3.05
N GLU A 281 -16.42 16.33 -2.33
CA GLU A 281 -16.15 16.02 -0.92
C GLU A 281 -14.80 15.31 -0.75
N TRP A 282 -14.44 14.42 -1.69
CA TRP A 282 -13.13 13.77 -1.66
C TRP A 282 -11.99 14.77 -1.85
N ASN A 283 -12.08 15.65 -2.85
CA ASN A 283 -11.08 16.68 -3.08
C ASN A 283 -10.98 17.67 -1.90
N ALA A 284 -12.11 18.02 -1.28
CA ALA A 284 -12.12 18.83 -0.06
C ALA A 284 -11.41 18.12 1.11
N TYR A 285 -11.64 16.82 1.28
CA TYR A 285 -10.93 16.03 2.29
C TYR A 285 -9.41 16.03 2.06
N LEU A 286 -8.93 15.90 0.81
CA LEU A 286 -7.50 15.95 0.49
C LEU A 286 -6.91 17.35 0.75
N ASP A 287 -7.63 18.41 0.40
CA ASP A 287 -7.28 19.80 0.74
C ASP A 287 -7.12 20.00 2.25
N GLU A 288 -8.10 19.54 3.03
CA GLU A 288 -8.10 19.65 4.50
C GLU A 288 -7.04 18.74 5.15
N PHE A 289 -6.74 17.59 4.54
CA PHE A 289 -5.66 16.73 5.00
C PHE A 289 -4.31 17.42 4.85
N GLN A 290 -4.01 17.98 3.66
CA GLN A 290 -2.76 18.69 3.42
C GLN A 290 -2.54 19.87 4.38
N GLN A 291 -3.59 20.59 4.75
CA GLN A 291 -3.49 21.74 5.67
C GLN A 291 -3.12 21.36 7.10
N ARG A 292 -3.35 20.09 7.48
CA ARG A 292 -3.05 19.56 8.83
C ARG A 292 -1.69 18.87 8.92
N MET A 293 -1.05 18.60 7.77
CA MET A 293 0.31 18.07 7.68
C MET A 293 1.34 19.16 7.99
#